data_AF-A0A972E132-F1
#
_entry.id   AF-A0A972E132-F1
#
_cell.length_a   1.000
_cell.length_b   1.000
_cell.length_c   1.000
_cell.angle_alpha   90.00
_cell.angle_beta   90.00
_cell.angle_gamma   90.00
#
_symmetry.space_group_name_H-M   'P 1'
#
loop_
_entity.id
_entity.type
_entity.pdbx_description
1 polymer ?
#
loop_
_entity_poly.entity_id
_entity_poly.type
_entity_poly.pdbx_seq_one_letter_code
_entity_poly.pdbx_strand_id
1 'polypeptide(L)'
;MATKVGINGFGRIGRAVARIIMQRKGELELVAINDLSDAKSLAHLFKYDTVMGRWKGTVQAKDDALVIDGKEIKVLAVKNPAELPWKAMGVKVVLESTGIFRSAESPKGGYADHLKAGASKVLLSVPAKDKIDATVVMGVNDKILTKGINCVSNASCTTNCLAPIAKVLNDTFGIEKGLMTTIHAYTNDQRVADMIHSDLRRARAAAANIIPTSTGAAKAIGQVVPELDGKLHGFALRVPVPVGSVVDLVVEVKKEATVDAINAAMKKAAEGPMKGILAYCDEPIVSSDIVNDPHSSIFDALSTMVKGNMVKVVSWYDNEWGYSNRSVDLMEKMAKL
;
A
#
# COMPACT_ATOMS: atom_id res chain seq x y z
N MET A 1 -21.76 3.74 16.14
CA MET A 1 -21.90 4.58 14.92
C MET A 1 -20.68 4.36 14.05
N ALA A 2 -20.82 4.43 12.72
CA ALA A 2 -19.66 4.35 11.84
C ALA A 2 -18.70 5.53 12.08
N THR A 3 -17.40 5.28 11.94
CA THR A 3 -16.36 6.30 12.05
C THR A 3 -16.27 7.06 10.74
N LYS A 4 -16.50 8.36 10.78
CA LYS A 4 -16.39 9.24 9.62
C LYS A 4 -14.92 9.38 9.20
N VAL A 5 -14.65 9.17 7.93
CA VAL A 5 -13.30 9.26 7.35
C VAL A 5 -13.25 10.21 6.16
N GLY A 6 -12.08 10.79 5.95
CA GLY A 6 -11.77 11.65 4.82
C GLY A 6 -10.62 11.08 4.00
N ILE A 7 -10.61 11.36 2.70
CA ILE A 7 -9.49 11.03 1.80
C ILE A 7 -8.91 12.32 1.24
N ASN A 8 -7.60 12.54 1.43
CA ASN A 8 -6.85 13.61 0.79
C ASN A 8 -6.07 13.06 -0.41
N GLY A 9 -6.38 13.54 -1.63
CA GLY A 9 -5.87 13.04 -2.90
C GLY A 9 -6.67 11.85 -3.43
N PHE A 10 -7.44 12.07 -4.50
CA PHE A 10 -8.31 11.05 -5.11
C PHE A 10 -7.69 10.42 -6.37
N GLY A 11 -6.40 10.14 -6.28
CA GLY A 11 -5.63 9.36 -7.25
C GLY A 11 -5.99 7.87 -7.23
N ARG A 12 -5.11 7.02 -7.79
CA ARG A 12 -5.38 5.57 -7.89
C ARG A 12 -5.64 4.93 -6.53
N ILE A 13 -4.78 5.18 -5.52
CA ILE A 13 -4.95 4.65 -4.16
C ILE A 13 -6.19 5.21 -3.46
N GLY A 14 -6.42 6.53 -3.52
CA GLY A 14 -7.61 7.15 -2.91
C GLY A 14 -8.91 6.57 -3.48
N ARG A 15 -8.99 6.35 -4.80
CA ARG A 15 -10.15 5.71 -5.44
C ARG A 15 -10.30 4.25 -5.05
N ALA A 16 -9.21 3.48 -5.00
CA ALA A 16 -9.24 2.09 -4.58
C ALA A 16 -9.71 1.95 -3.13
N VAL A 17 -9.20 2.77 -2.20
CA VAL A 17 -9.66 2.80 -0.81
C VAL A 17 -11.14 3.17 -0.72
N ALA A 18 -11.60 4.19 -1.46
CA ALA A 18 -13.02 4.54 -1.49
C ALA A 18 -13.88 3.38 -2.01
N ARG A 19 -13.48 2.69 -3.09
CA ARG A 19 -14.18 1.50 -3.60
C ARG A 19 -14.28 0.42 -2.52
N ILE A 20 -13.21 0.16 -1.78
CA ILE A 20 -13.18 -0.86 -0.73
C ILE A 20 -14.08 -0.46 0.45
N ILE A 21 -14.03 0.80 0.91
CA ILE A 21 -14.92 1.30 1.98
C ILE A 21 -16.39 1.15 1.57
N MET A 22 -16.72 1.43 0.32
CA MET A 22 -18.09 1.35 -0.19
C MET A 22 -18.58 -0.09 -0.38
N GLN A 23 -17.69 -1.03 -0.70
CA GLN A 23 -18.03 -2.46 -0.88
C GLN A 23 -18.10 -3.22 0.43
N ARG A 24 -17.21 -2.91 1.37
CA ARG A 24 -17.14 -3.61 2.65
C ARG A 24 -18.28 -3.18 3.57
N LYS A 25 -18.87 -4.12 4.29
CA LYS A 25 -19.73 -3.85 5.45
C LYS A 25 -18.83 -3.55 6.66
N GLY A 26 -18.11 -2.43 6.58
CA GLY A 26 -17.13 -2.00 7.58
C GLY A 26 -17.68 -0.96 8.55
N GLU A 27 -16.79 -0.49 9.43
CA GLU A 27 -17.10 0.55 10.41
C GLU A 27 -16.77 1.97 9.90
N LEU A 28 -16.31 2.11 8.66
CA LEU A 28 -15.93 3.40 8.09
C LEU A 28 -17.05 4.01 7.25
N GLU A 29 -17.26 5.31 7.42
CA GLU A 29 -18.16 6.12 6.62
C GLU A 29 -17.33 7.18 5.88
N LEU A 30 -17.16 7.04 4.57
CA LEU A 30 -16.48 8.05 3.77
C LEU A 30 -17.39 9.28 3.61
N VAL A 31 -17.01 10.41 4.21
CA VAL A 31 -17.83 11.63 4.21
C VAL A 31 -17.25 12.74 3.34
N ALA A 32 -15.94 12.71 3.08
CA ALA A 32 -15.26 13.74 2.32
C ALA A 32 -14.06 13.23 1.52
N ILE A 33 -13.88 13.81 0.33
CA ILE A 33 -12.74 13.64 -0.55
C ILE A 33 -12.19 15.04 -0.85
N ASN A 34 -10.90 15.25 -0.65
CA ASN A 34 -10.21 16.46 -1.10
C ASN A 34 -9.34 16.14 -2.32
N ASP A 35 -9.60 16.81 -3.45
CA ASP A 35 -8.78 16.77 -4.65
C ASP A 35 -8.93 18.09 -5.41
N LEU A 36 -7.90 18.53 -6.13
CA LEU A 36 -7.97 19.80 -6.85
C LEU A 36 -8.76 19.70 -8.17
N SER A 37 -9.21 18.50 -8.53
CA SER A 37 -10.02 18.22 -9.71
C SER A 37 -11.52 18.36 -9.41
N ASP A 38 -12.33 18.63 -10.44
CA ASP A 38 -13.78 18.79 -10.30
C ASP A 38 -14.51 17.46 -10.03
N ALA A 39 -15.67 17.54 -9.35
CA ALA A 39 -16.45 16.37 -8.96
C ALA A 39 -16.90 15.50 -10.16
N LYS A 40 -17.15 16.08 -11.33
CA LYS A 40 -17.54 15.33 -12.54
C LYS A 40 -16.39 14.47 -13.05
N SER A 41 -15.18 15.02 -13.09
CA SER A 41 -13.95 14.27 -13.43
C SER A 41 -13.68 13.15 -12.43
N LEU A 42 -13.79 13.44 -11.13
CA LEU A 42 -13.60 12.44 -10.07
C LEU A 42 -14.64 11.31 -10.15
N ALA A 43 -15.92 11.64 -10.39
CA ALA A 43 -16.99 10.66 -10.60
C ALA A 43 -16.70 9.75 -11.79
N HIS A 44 -16.22 10.33 -12.90
CA HIS A 44 -15.89 9.58 -14.10
C HIS A 44 -14.78 8.56 -13.82
N LEU A 45 -13.67 8.98 -13.22
CA LEU A 45 -12.52 8.12 -12.89
C LEU A 45 -12.81 7.13 -11.75
N PHE A 46 -13.77 7.44 -10.88
CA PHE A 46 -14.28 6.46 -9.92
C PHE A 46 -15.12 5.38 -10.61
N LYS A 47 -15.99 5.78 -11.56
CA LYS A 47 -16.87 4.86 -12.29
C LYS A 47 -16.13 3.94 -13.25
N TYR A 48 -15.13 4.46 -13.97
CA TYR A 48 -14.39 3.74 -14.99
C TYR A 48 -12.91 3.66 -14.63
N ASP A 49 -12.40 2.45 -14.43
CA ASP A 49 -10.98 2.19 -14.22
C ASP A 49 -10.54 1.01 -15.08
N THR A 50 -9.38 1.13 -15.73
CA THR A 50 -8.84 0.10 -16.63
C THR A 50 -8.45 -1.19 -15.90
N VAL A 51 -8.00 -1.07 -14.66
CA VAL A 51 -7.46 -2.19 -13.87
C VAL A 51 -8.53 -2.77 -12.96
N MET A 52 -9.14 -1.92 -12.14
CA MET A 52 -10.18 -2.33 -11.19
C MET A 52 -11.55 -2.52 -11.84
N GLY A 53 -11.66 -2.28 -13.15
CA GLY A 53 -12.89 -2.35 -13.92
C GLY A 53 -13.90 -1.24 -13.58
N ARG A 54 -15.09 -1.38 -14.18
CA ARG A 54 -16.21 -0.45 -13.97
C ARG A 54 -16.85 -0.67 -12.60
N TRP A 55 -17.19 0.42 -11.91
CA TRP A 55 -18.03 0.35 -10.71
C TRP A 55 -19.39 -0.26 -11.05
N LYS A 56 -19.78 -1.29 -10.31
CA LYS A 56 -21.02 -2.06 -10.57
C LYS A 56 -22.29 -1.30 -10.17
N GLY A 57 -22.17 -0.35 -9.24
CA GLY A 57 -23.28 0.46 -8.72
C GLY A 57 -23.48 1.79 -9.45
N THR A 58 -24.15 2.74 -8.79
CA THR A 58 -24.42 4.07 -9.34
C THR A 58 -23.36 5.06 -8.90
N VAL A 59 -22.97 5.95 -9.82
CA VAL A 59 -22.03 7.05 -9.57
C VAL A 59 -22.55 8.27 -10.29
N GLN A 60 -22.79 9.34 -9.55
CA GLN A 60 -23.25 10.64 -10.05
C GLN A 60 -22.38 11.75 -9.44
N ALA A 61 -22.22 12.85 -10.18
CA ALA A 61 -21.60 14.06 -9.67
C ALA A 61 -22.67 15.12 -9.42
N LYS A 62 -22.53 15.84 -8.31
CA LYS A 62 -23.12 17.16 -8.06
C LYS A 62 -22.01 18.20 -8.18
N ASP A 63 -22.33 19.48 -7.94
CA ASP A 63 -21.36 20.57 -8.03
C ASP A 63 -20.18 20.40 -7.06
N ASP A 64 -20.45 19.94 -5.83
CA ASP A 64 -19.47 19.81 -4.76
C ASP A 64 -19.53 18.47 -4.02
N ALA A 65 -20.07 17.43 -4.68
CA ALA A 65 -20.20 16.10 -4.09
C ALA A 65 -20.20 14.98 -5.14
N LEU A 66 -19.80 13.78 -4.70
CA LEU A 66 -20.07 12.52 -5.39
C LEU A 66 -21.25 11.82 -4.72
N VAL A 67 -22.15 11.26 -5.52
CA VAL A 67 -23.19 10.36 -5.02
C VAL A 67 -22.89 8.95 -5.54
N ILE A 68 -22.48 8.07 -4.63
CA ILE A 68 -22.10 6.69 -4.93
C ILE A 68 -23.07 5.76 -4.20
N ASP A 69 -23.83 4.97 -4.95
CA ASP A 69 -24.86 4.07 -4.40
C ASP A 69 -25.83 4.77 -3.44
N GLY A 70 -26.23 5.99 -3.80
CA GLY A 70 -27.12 6.85 -3.01
C GLY A 70 -26.45 7.56 -1.82
N LYS A 71 -25.19 7.28 -1.51
CA LYS A 71 -24.44 7.98 -0.45
C LYS A 71 -23.74 9.21 -1.02
N GLU A 72 -24.02 10.35 -0.42
CA GLU A 72 -23.38 11.62 -0.78
C GLU A 72 -22.06 11.80 -0.02
N ILE A 73 -21.00 12.13 -0.76
CA ILE A 73 -19.64 12.32 -0.27
C ILE A 73 -19.18 13.69 -0.73
N LYS A 74 -18.79 14.56 0.21
CA LYS A 74 -18.38 15.92 -0.13
C LYS A 74 -17.08 15.90 -0.94
N VAL A 75 -17.01 16.70 -1.99
CA VAL A 75 -15.77 17.00 -2.72
C VAL A 75 -15.28 18.38 -2.28
N LEU A 76 -14.01 18.44 -1.89
CA LEU A 76 -13.30 19.63 -1.48
C LEU A 76 -12.12 19.87 -2.44
N ALA A 77 -11.74 21.13 -2.63
CA ALA A 77 -10.60 21.53 -3.45
C ALA A 77 -9.66 22.48 -2.69
N VAL A 78 -9.15 22.01 -1.55
CA VAL A 78 -8.29 22.77 -0.65
C VAL A 78 -6.84 22.34 -0.82
N LYS A 79 -5.95 23.31 -1.06
CA LYS A 79 -4.51 23.06 -1.29
C LYS A 79 -3.75 22.78 0.00
N ASN A 80 -4.06 23.51 1.07
CA ASN A 80 -3.36 23.44 2.34
C ASN A 80 -4.11 22.49 3.29
N PRO A 81 -3.51 21.37 3.75
CA PRO A 81 -4.17 20.43 4.64
C PRO A 81 -4.69 21.03 5.95
N ALA A 82 -4.09 22.13 6.44
CA ALA A 82 -4.50 22.81 7.68
C ALA A 82 -5.87 23.51 7.57
N GLU A 83 -6.29 23.86 6.34
CA GLU A 83 -7.53 24.58 6.06
C GLU A 83 -8.72 23.64 5.81
N LEU A 84 -8.47 22.33 5.80
CA LEU A 84 -9.52 21.34 5.57
C LEU A 84 -10.54 21.36 6.72
N PRO A 85 -11.85 21.32 6.44
CA PRO A 85 -12.90 21.42 7.46
C PRO A 85 -13.16 20.08 8.17
N TRP A 86 -12.12 19.30 8.49
CA TRP A 86 -12.24 17.97 9.10
C TRP A 86 -13.04 17.99 10.40
N LYS A 87 -12.77 18.97 11.27
CA LYS A 87 -13.54 19.16 12.51
C LYS A 87 -15.03 19.35 12.24
N ALA A 88 -15.38 20.23 11.30
CA ALA A 88 -16.77 20.56 10.99
C ALA A 88 -17.52 19.37 10.36
N MET A 89 -16.81 18.53 9.59
CA MET A 89 -17.35 17.31 8.99
C MET A 89 -17.35 16.10 9.94
N GLY A 90 -16.74 16.23 11.11
CA GLY A 90 -16.59 15.14 12.07
C GLY A 90 -15.65 14.03 11.61
N VAL A 91 -14.73 14.32 10.68
CA VAL A 91 -13.75 13.34 10.19
C VAL A 91 -12.80 12.96 11.31
N LYS A 92 -12.73 11.67 11.62
CA LYS A 92 -11.89 11.10 12.68
C LYS A 92 -10.56 10.58 12.15
N VAL A 93 -10.59 9.86 11.02
CA VAL A 93 -9.40 9.30 10.37
C VAL A 93 -9.29 9.85 8.96
N VAL A 94 -8.10 10.34 8.60
CA VAL A 94 -7.80 10.82 7.25
C VAL A 94 -6.83 9.87 6.58
N LEU A 95 -7.13 9.45 5.35
CA LEU A 95 -6.14 8.89 4.44
C LEU A 95 -5.44 10.03 3.69
N GLU A 96 -4.14 10.18 3.91
CA GLU A 96 -3.27 11.04 3.12
C GLU A 96 -2.68 10.25 1.95
N SER A 97 -3.30 10.38 0.78
CA SER A 97 -2.95 9.65 -0.45
C SER A 97 -2.55 10.54 -1.63
N THR A 98 -2.15 11.79 -1.37
CA THR A 98 -1.60 12.68 -2.41
C THR A 98 -0.19 12.28 -2.85
N GLY A 99 0.58 11.66 -1.94
CA GLY A 99 2.01 11.42 -2.12
C GLY A 99 2.88 12.70 -2.00
N ILE A 100 2.27 13.86 -1.71
CA ILE A 100 2.94 15.15 -1.58
C ILE A 100 3.32 15.41 -0.13
N PHE A 101 2.37 15.26 0.79
CA PHE A 101 2.53 15.56 2.21
C PHE A 101 3.21 14.42 2.97
N ARG A 102 4.52 14.27 2.71
CA ARG A 102 5.35 13.17 3.25
C ARG A 102 6.18 13.53 4.47
N SER A 103 6.09 14.78 4.91
CA SER A 103 6.73 15.28 6.14
C SER A 103 5.67 15.84 7.05
N ALA A 104 5.91 15.82 8.36
CA ALA A 104 4.98 16.31 9.38
C ALA A 104 4.65 17.78 9.10
N GLU A 105 5.68 18.54 8.72
CA GLU A 105 5.59 19.95 8.34
C GLU A 105 6.49 20.23 7.12
N SER A 106 6.05 21.16 6.27
CA SER A 106 6.83 21.70 5.15
C SER A 106 6.30 23.08 4.76
N PRO A 107 7.02 23.88 3.93
CA PRO A 107 6.51 25.17 3.46
C PRO A 107 5.18 25.09 2.69
N LYS A 108 4.81 23.91 2.17
CA LYS A 108 3.55 23.68 1.45
C LYS A 108 2.46 23.05 2.32
N GLY A 109 2.72 22.87 3.62
CA GLY A 109 1.93 22.04 4.54
C GLY A 109 2.52 20.63 4.69
N GLY A 110 2.06 19.89 5.69
CA GLY A 110 2.50 18.52 5.98
C GLY A 110 1.37 17.63 6.48
N TYR A 111 1.65 16.32 6.63
CA TYR A 111 0.61 15.37 7.00
C TYR A 111 0.02 15.63 8.40
N ALA A 112 0.80 16.24 9.31
CA ALA A 112 0.35 16.55 10.67
C ALA A 112 -0.67 17.70 10.70
N ASP A 113 -0.75 18.49 9.63
CA ASP A 113 -1.71 19.58 9.53
C ASP A 113 -3.17 19.08 9.46
N HIS A 114 -3.40 17.83 9.05
CA HIS A 114 -4.71 17.20 9.17
C HIS A 114 -5.19 17.07 10.61
N LEU A 115 -4.28 16.90 11.58
CA LEU A 115 -4.63 16.91 13.00
C LEU A 115 -5.02 18.32 13.45
N LYS A 116 -4.33 19.36 12.95
CA LYS A 116 -4.65 20.77 13.21
C LYS A 116 -6.03 21.13 12.64
N ALA A 117 -6.38 20.59 11.47
CA ALA A 117 -7.70 20.69 10.84
C ALA A 117 -8.83 19.94 11.60
N GLY A 118 -8.47 19.10 12.58
CA GLY A 118 -9.40 18.46 13.51
C GLY A 118 -9.65 16.97 13.28
N ALA A 119 -8.90 16.32 12.39
CA ALA A 119 -8.86 14.85 12.37
C ALA A 119 -8.17 14.33 13.64
N SER A 120 -8.56 13.15 14.11
CA SER A 120 -7.93 12.51 15.28
C SER A 120 -6.72 11.66 14.90
N LYS A 121 -6.75 11.06 13.70
CA LYS A 121 -5.73 10.14 13.20
C LYS A 121 -5.45 10.41 11.72
N VAL A 122 -4.21 10.18 11.28
CA VAL A 122 -3.77 10.32 9.89
C VAL A 122 -3.05 9.05 9.47
N LEU A 123 -3.46 8.47 8.34
CA LEU A 123 -2.79 7.35 7.70
C LEU A 123 -2.16 7.83 6.38
N LEU A 124 -0.84 7.72 6.24
CA LEU A 124 -0.15 8.01 4.98
C LEU A 124 -0.16 6.76 4.10
N SER A 125 -0.46 6.96 2.81
CA SER A 125 -0.40 5.91 1.78
C SER A 125 0.98 5.77 1.12
N VAL A 126 2.01 6.36 1.73
CA VAL A 126 3.41 6.33 1.28
C VAL A 126 4.35 6.41 2.49
N PRO A 127 5.61 5.97 2.37
CA PRO A 127 6.60 6.18 3.42
C PRO A 127 6.82 7.67 3.70
N ALA A 128 6.78 8.03 4.99
CA ALA A 128 7.18 9.35 5.46
C ALA A 128 8.66 9.63 5.11
N LYS A 129 8.99 10.90 4.94
CA LYS A 129 10.37 11.40 4.73
C LYS A 129 11.08 11.71 6.04
N ASP A 130 10.31 11.93 7.10
CA ASP A 130 10.77 12.21 8.46
C ASP A 130 10.28 11.14 9.44
N LYS A 131 10.63 11.32 10.71
CA LYS A 131 10.16 10.44 11.78
C LYS A 131 8.64 10.61 11.93
N ILE A 132 7.94 9.48 11.87
CA ILE A 132 6.49 9.36 12.09
C ILE A 132 6.23 8.49 13.33
N ASP A 133 5.06 8.58 13.96
CA ASP A 133 4.75 7.85 15.19
C ASP A 133 4.91 6.33 15.01
N ALA A 134 4.45 5.79 13.87
CA ALA A 134 4.63 4.39 13.52
C ALA A 134 4.61 4.15 12.01
N THR A 135 5.47 3.25 11.53
CA THR A 135 5.32 2.57 10.23
C THR A 135 4.76 1.18 10.49
N VAL A 136 3.63 0.84 9.88
CA VAL A 136 2.92 -0.41 10.16
C VAL A 136 2.71 -1.23 8.90
N VAL A 137 2.94 -2.53 9.02
CA VAL A 137 2.48 -3.58 8.10
C VAL A 137 1.56 -4.51 8.88
N MET A 138 0.30 -4.58 8.44
CA MET A 138 -0.71 -5.47 9.02
C MET A 138 -0.25 -6.92 8.98
N GLY A 139 -0.49 -7.68 10.06
CA GLY A 139 -0.06 -9.07 10.21
C GLY A 139 1.41 -9.24 10.59
N VAL A 140 2.19 -8.16 10.65
CA VAL A 140 3.63 -8.19 10.95
C VAL A 140 3.93 -7.48 12.26
N ASN A 141 3.64 -6.19 12.35
CA ASN A 141 3.94 -5.36 13.52
C ASN A 141 2.76 -4.51 14.00
N ASP A 142 1.55 -4.71 13.47
CA ASP A 142 0.38 -3.88 13.78
C ASP A 142 -0.06 -3.91 15.26
N LYS A 143 0.49 -4.81 16.07
CA LYS A 143 0.34 -4.80 17.53
C LYS A 143 0.96 -3.58 18.23
N ILE A 144 1.83 -2.82 17.56
CA ILE A 144 2.43 -1.60 18.14
C ILE A 144 1.46 -0.42 18.21
N LEU A 145 0.34 -0.49 17.49
CA LEU A 145 -0.65 0.57 17.46
C LEU A 145 -1.32 0.73 18.83
N THR A 146 -1.28 1.95 19.35
CA THR A 146 -1.87 2.34 20.64
C THR A 146 -2.66 3.63 20.47
N LYS A 147 -3.47 3.99 21.48
CA LYS A 147 -4.28 5.23 21.47
C LYS A 147 -3.45 6.51 21.27
N GLY A 148 -2.19 6.51 21.70
CA GLY A 148 -1.29 7.67 21.56
C GLY A 148 -0.69 7.86 20.17
N ILE A 149 -0.77 6.86 19.29
CA ILE A 149 -0.23 6.92 17.92
C ILE A 149 -1.26 7.59 17.02
N ASN A 150 -0.93 8.75 16.46
CA ASN A 150 -1.86 9.57 15.68
C ASN A 150 -1.56 9.56 14.20
N CYS A 151 -0.28 9.61 13.82
CA CYS A 151 0.18 9.60 12.44
C CYS A 151 0.84 8.25 12.13
N VAL A 152 0.29 7.50 11.18
CA VAL A 152 0.79 6.17 10.79
C VAL A 152 1.17 6.18 9.33
N SER A 153 2.31 5.59 9.00
CA SER A 153 2.70 5.25 7.63
C SER A 153 2.28 3.82 7.34
N ASN A 154 1.47 3.59 6.29
CA ASN A 154 1.18 2.25 5.78
C ASN A 154 2.37 1.68 4.96
N ALA A 155 3.59 2.16 5.19
CA ALA A 155 4.77 1.81 4.41
C ALA A 155 4.53 1.96 2.89
N SER A 156 4.95 0.96 2.11
CA SER A 156 4.69 0.87 0.66
C SER A 156 4.04 -0.46 0.31
N CYS A 157 3.49 -0.59 -0.90
CA CYS A 157 2.95 -1.86 -1.40
C CYS A 157 4.02 -2.96 -1.41
N THR A 158 5.23 -2.68 -1.89
CA THR A 158 6.35 -3.62 -1.86
C THR A 158 6.75 -4.01 -0.43
N THR A 159 6.75 -3.08 0.53
CA THR A 159 7.04 -3.40 1.94
C THR A 159 5.96 -4.31 2.53
N ASN A 160 4.69 -4.05 2.22
CA ASN A 160 3.57 -4.90 2.64
C ASN A 160 3.65 -6.30 2.03
N CYS A 161 4.20 -6.47 0.83
CA CYS A 161 4.47 -7.78 0.22
C CYS A 161 5.69 -8.48 0.83
N LEU A 162 6.80 -7.75 1.00
CA LEU A 162 8.08 -8.30 1.47
C LEU A 162 8.04 -8.70 2.94
N ALA A 163 7.42 -7.88 3.80
CA ALA A 163 7.54 -8.07 5.25
C ALA A 163 6.93 -9.38 5.78
N PRO A 164 5.76 -9.85 5.31
CA PRO A 164 5.22 -11.16 5.70
C PRO A 164 6.19 -12.31 5.41
N ILE A 165 6.67 -12.43 4.17
CA ILE A 165 7.57 -13.52 3.76
C ILE A 165 8.94 -13.43 4.47
N ALA A 166 9.47 -12.22 4.64
CA ALA A 166 10.74 -12.01 5.33
C ALA A 166 10.62 -12.36 6.82
N LYS A 167 9.48 -12.04 7.46
CA LYS A 167 9.20 -12.41 8.84
C LYS A 167 9.11 -13.92 9.01
N VAL A 168 8.38 -14.63 8.13
CA VAL A 168 8.29 -16.11 8.21
C VAL A 168 9.65 -16.77 8.06
N LEU A 169 10.45 -16.35 7.08
CA LEU A 169 11.81 -16.85 6.88
C LEU A 169 12.71 -16.55 8.07
N ASN A 170 12.66 -15.33 8.60
CA ASN A 170 13.48 -14.92 9.73
C ASN A 170 13.12 -15.69 11.00
N ASP A 171 11.84 -15.78 11.34
CA ASP A 171 11.38 -16.44 12.56
C ASP A 171 11.67 -17.95 12.52
N THR A 172 11.67 -18.57 11.34
CA THR A 172 11.82 -20.03 11.18
C THR A 172 13.27 -20.46 10.94
N PHE A 173 14.00 -19.73 10.10
CA PHE A 173 15.33 -20.11 9.61
C PHE A 173 16.43 -19.11 9.96
N GLY A 174 16.06 -17.90 10.39
CA GLY A 174 16.98 -16.81 10.75
C GLY A 174 17.68 -16.21 9.54
N ILE A 175 17.28 -15.01 9.11
CA ILE A 175 17.96 -14.32 8.00
C ILE A 175 19.24 -13.66 8.50
N GLU A 176 20.34 -13.89 7.78
CA GLU A 176 21.63 -13.23 8.02
C GLU A 176 21.78 -11.97 7.17
N LYS A 177 21.55 -12.10 5.87
CA LYS A 177 21.57 -11.00 4.90
C LYS A 177 20.80 -11.40 3.65
N GLY A 178 20.39 -10.44 2.84
CA GLY A 178 19.70 -10.73 1.60
C GLY A 178 19.56 -9.55 0.66
N LEU A 179 19.23 -9.89 -0.59
CA LEU A 179 18.95 -8.97 -1.66
C LEU A 179 17.54 -9.18 -2.16
N MET A 180 16.86 -8.07 -2.44
CA MET A 180 15.51 -8.05 -2.98
C MET A 180 15.50 -7.34 -4.33
N THR A 181 14.88 -7.98 -5.31
CA THR A 181 14.49 -7.34 -6.57
C THR A 181 12.98 -7.30 -6.62
N THR A 182 12.39 -6.13 -6.85
CA THR A 182 10.96 -6.06 -7.16
C THR A 182 10.78 -5.80 -8.64
N ILE A 183 10.09 -6.72 -9.31
CA ILE A 183 9.61 -6.53 -10.68
C ILE A 183 8.24 -5.92 -10.54
N HIS A 184 8.17 -4.62 -10.78
CA HIS A 184 7.04 -3.82 -10.37
C HIS A 184 6.31 -3.28 -11.60
N ALA A 185 4.99 -3.41 -11.61
CA ALA A 185 4.12 -2.70 -12.55
C ALA A 185 4.50 -1.19 -12.58
N TYR A 186 4.45 -0.55 -13.74
CA TYR A 186 4.70 0.89 -13.78
C TYR A 186 3.63 1.64 -13.00
N THR A 187 3.97 2.85 -12.55
CA THR A 187 3.02 3.77 -11.93
C THR A 187 2.98 5.08 -12.71
N ASN A 188 2.12 6.01 -12.29
CA ASN A 188 2.05 7.36 -12.88
C ASN A 188 3.33 8.19 -12.69
N ASP A 189 4.29 7.71 -11.91
CA ASP A 189 5.61 8.32 -11.75
C ASP A 189 6.52 8.04 -12.96
N GLN A 190 6.31 6.92 -13.67
CA GLN A 190 6.99 6.67 -14.95
C GLN A 190 6.24 7.38 -16.08
N ARG A 191 6.97 7.83 -17.11
CA ARG A 191 6.40 8.63 -18.19
C ARG A 191 5.81 7.76 -19.30
N VAL A 192 4.69 8.19 -19.88
CA VAL A 192 4.07 7.51 -21.03
C VAL A 192 4.97 7.59 -22.26
N ALA A 193 5.53 8.77 -22.52
CA ALA A 193 6.52 9.04 -23.55
C ALA A 193 7.77 9.68 -22.93
N ASP A 194 8.85 9.79 -23.70
CA ASP A 194 10.09 10.38 -23.20
C ASP A 194 9.86 11.84 -22.74
N MET A 195 10.02 12.12 -21.44
CA MET A 195 9.73 13.43 -20.81
C MET A 195 10.62 13.67 -19.59
N ILE A 196 11.01 14.93 -19.37
CA ILE A 196 11.88 15.33 -18.25
C ILE A 196 11.39 14.78 -16.91
N HIS A 197 12.34 14.19 -16.18
CA HIS A 197 12.17 13.63 -14.86
C HIS A 197 13.53 13.68 -14.13
N SER A 198 13.53 13.83 -12.80
CA SER A 198 14.77 13.94 -11.99
C SER A 198 15.62 12.65 -12.00
N ASP A 199 14.96 11.49 -12.06
CA ASP A 199 15.55 10.22 -12.44
C ASP A 199 15.43 10.03 -13.96
N LEU A 200 16.55 10.15 -14.69
CA LEU A 200 16.61 10.06 -16.15
C LEU A 200 16.18 8.69 -16.70
N ARG A 201 16.21 7.62 -15.90
CA ARG A 201 15.68 6.32 -16.34
C ARG A 201 14.15 6.35 -16.38
N ARG A 202 13.51 7.00 -15.40
CA ARG A 202 12.05 7.19 -15.35
C ARG A 202 11.53 8.22 -16.36
N ALA A 203 12.43 8.99 -16.97
CA ALA A 203 12.11 9.89 -18.07
C ALA A 203 11.73 9.14 -19.36
N ARG A 204 12.02 7.84 -19.47
CA ARG A 204 11.81 7.05 -20.69
C ARG A 204 10.42 6.42 -20.73
N ALA A 205 9.88 6.20 -21.93
CA ALA A 205 8.56 5.61 -22.17
C ALA A 205 8.36 4.27 -21.43
N ALA A 206 7.46 4.26 -20.46
CA ALA A 206 7.25 3.15 -19.51
C ALA A 206 6.75 1.86 -20.17
N ALA A 207 5.87 1.99 -21.18
CA ALA A 207 5.26 0.85 -21.86
C ALA A 207 6.21 0.12 -22.83
N ALA A 208 7.43 0.63 -23.01
CA ALA A 208 8.41 0.08 -23.96
C ALA A 208 9.73 -0.35 -23.29
N ASN A 209 9.86 -0.20 -21.97
CA ASN A 209 11.14 -0.40 -21.29
C ASN A 209 11.00 -1.18 -19.98
N ILE A 210 12.07 -1.92 -19.65
CA ILE A 210 12.35 -2.33 -18.28
C ILE A 210 13.20 -1.23 -17.66
N ILE A 211 12.72 -0.57 -16.61
CA ILE A 211 13.36 0.62 -16.04
C ILE A 211 13.94 0.31 -14.65
N PRO A 212 15.26 0.20 -14.50
CA PRO A 212 15.88 0.00 -13.19
C PRO A 212 15.80 1.27 -12.34
N THR A 213 15.37 1.14 -11.09
CA THR A 213 15.26 2.28 -10.17
C THR A 213 15.49 1.87 -8.71
N SER A 214 15.75 2.85 -7.86
CA SER A 214 15.91 2.62 -6.42
C SER A 214 14.58 2.30 -5.76
N THR A 215 14.63 1.52 -4.68
CA THR A 215 13.48 1.24 -3.82
C THR A 215 13.87 1.39 -2.36
N GLY A 216 12.97 1.97 -1.57
CA GLY A 216 13.11 2.04 -0.12
C GLY A 216 12.59 0.81 0.61
N ALA A 217 11.92 -0.11 -0.09
CA ALA A 217 11.13 -1.17 0.55
C ALA A 217 11.98 -2.14 1.40
N ALA A 218 13.14 -2.57 0.88
CA ALA A 218 14.06 -3.42 1.63
C ALA A 218 14.67 -2.68 2.83
N LYS A 219 15.01 -1.40 2.70
CA LYS A 219 15.53 -0.59 3.81
C LYS A 219 14.48 -0.35 4.89
N ALA A 220 13.21 -0.22 4.50
CA ALA A 220 12.09 -0.04 5.42
C ALA A 220 11.78 -1.31 6.24
N ILE A 221 12.36 -2.47 5.89
CA ILE A 221 12.10 -3.71 6.63
C ILE A 221 12.48 -3.61 8.10
N GLY A 222 13.59 -2.93 8.42
CA GLY A 222 14.06 -2.76 9.80
C GLY A 222 13.08 -1.97 10.69
N GLN A 223 12.22 -1.15 10.09
CA GLN A 223 11.19 -0.41 10.82
C GLN A 223 10.01 -1.29 11.24
N VAL A 224 9.79 -2.41 10.53
CA VAL A 224 8.62 -3.28 10.73
C VAL A 224 9.00 -4.68 11.25
N VAL A 225 10.21 -5.13 11.00
CA VAL A 225 10.84 -6.33 11.56
C VAL A 225 12.23 -5.93 12.05
N PRO A 226 12.35 -5.43 13.30
CA PRO A 226 13.61 -4.88 13.82
C PRO A 226 14.81 -5.84 13.75
N GLU A 227 14.57 -7.15 13.84
CA GLU A 227 15.59 -8.19 13.72
C GLU A 227 16.24 -8.26 12.32
N LEU A 228 15.63 -7.59 11.33
CA LEU A 228 16.09 -7.47 9.94
C LEU A 228 16.69 -6.11 9.61
N ASP A 229 16.83 -5.21 10.59
CA ASP A 229 17.44 -3.92 10.35
C ASP A 229 18.88 -4.05 9.81
N GLY A 230 19.17 -3.34 8.72
CA GLY A 230 20.44 -3.41 8.00
C GLY A 230 20.73 -4.71 7.24
N LYS A 231 19.88 -5.75 7.33
CA LYS A 231 20.16 -7.07 6.71
C LYS A 231 19.71 -7.20 5.26
N LEU A 232 18.71 -6.42 4.83
CA LEU A 232 18.17 -6.48 3.48
C LEU A 232 18.45 -5.21 2.70
N HIS A 233 18.88 -5.37 1.45
CA HIS A 233 18.95 -4.28 0.47
C HIS A 233 18.26 -4.71 -0.83
N GLY A 234 17.89 -3.76 -1.68
CA GLY A 234 17.28 -4.11 -2.96
C GLY A 234 17.16 -2.97 -3.95
N PHE A 235 16.64 -3.30 -5.12
CA PHE A 235 16.30 -2.37 -6.18
C PHE A 235 15.01 -2.81 -6.89
N ALA A 236 14.53 -2.01 -7.83
CA ALA A 236 13.31 -2.29 -8.57
C ALA A 236 13.56 -2.26 -10.07
N LEU A 237 12.80 -3.08 -10.79
CA LEU A 237 12.64 -3.04 -12.24
C LEU A 237 11.19 -2.68 -12.56
N ARG A 238 10.94 -1.52 -13.16
CA ARG A 238 9.59 -1.20 -13.66
C ARG A 238 9.38 -1.89 -15.00
N VAL A 239 8.27 -2.59 -15.15
CA VAL A 239 7.94 -3.36 -16.36
C VAL A 239 6.63 -2.86 -17.00
N PRO A 240 6.39 -3.10 -18.30
CA PRO A 240 5.20 -2.65 -19.03
C PRO A 240 3.96 -3.48 -18.67
N VAL A 241 3.62 -3.51 -17.38
CA VAL A 241 2.46 -4.19 -16.80
C VAL A 241 1.71 -3.15 -15.96
N PRO A 242 0.37 -3.04 -16.07
CA PRO A 242 -0.40 -1.98 -15.41
C PRO A 242 -0.62 -2.24 -13.91
N VAL A 243 -0.71 -3.50 -13.49
CA VAL A 243 -0.77 -3.92 -12.08
C VAL A 243 -0.35 -5.39 -11.97
N GLY A 244 -0.01 -5.84 -10.77
CA GLY A 244 0.46 -7.20 -10.53
C GLY A 244 1.97 -7.21 -10.54
N SER A 245 2.53 -6.96 -9.37
CA SER A 245 3.97 -6.88 -9.14
C SER A 245 4.45 -8.11 -8.40
N VAL A 246 5.76 -8.32 -8.36
CA VAL A 246 6.37 -9.43 -7.65
C VAL A 246 7.62 -8.99 -6.91
N VAL A 247 7.83 -9.59 -5.74
CA VAL A 247 9.07 -9.53 -4.97
C VAL A 247 9.83 -10.83 -5.20
N ASP A 248 11.08 -10.71 -5.63
CA ASP A 248 12.09 -11.75 -5.65
C ASP A 248 13.07 -11.49 -4.49
N LEU A 249 13.09 -12.37 -3.50
CA LEU A 249 13.93 -12.26 -2.30
C LEU A 249 14.93 -13.42 -2.25
N VAL A 250 16.21 -13.07 -2.27
CA VAL A 250 17.32 -14.00 -2.07
C VAL A 250 17.97 -13.71 -0.73
N VAL A 251 18.02 -14.71 0.16
CA VAL A 251 18.56 -14.56 1.52
C VAL A 251 19.52 -15.69 1.85
N GLU A 252 20.51 -15.37 2.67
CA GLU A 252 21.31 -16.35 3.40
C GLU A 252 20.62 -16.59 4.76
N VAL A 253 20.36 -17.85 5.09
CA VAL A 253 19.71 -18.26 6.35
C VAL A 253 20.67 -19.03 7.25
N LYS A 254 20.48 -18.91 8.58
CA LYS A 254 21.32 -19.57 9.57
C LYS A 254 21.08 -21.07 9.63
N LYS A 255 19.82 -21.46 9.56
CA LYS A 255 19.38 -22.85 9.56
C LYS A 255 19.14 -23.29 8.13
N GLU A 256 19.87 -24.33 7.69
CA GLU A 256 19.61 -24.95 6.39
C GLU A 256 18.15 -25.36 6.27
N ALA A 257 17.59 -25.15 5.08
CA ALA A 257 16.19 -25.36 4.80
C ALA A 257 16.05 -26.15 3.50
N THR A 258 15.00 -26.96 3.39
CA THR A 258 14.59 -27.55 2.11
C THR A 258 13.45 -26.73 1.51
N VAL A 259 13.20 -26.91 0.21
CA VAL A 259 12.04 -26.32 -0.47
C VAL A 259 10.75 -26.64 0.28
N ASP A 260 10.55 -27.90 0.65
CA ASP A 260 9.36 -28.36 1.40
C ASP A 260 9.23 -27.68 2.76
N ALA A 261 10.34 -27.51 3.49
CA ALA A 261 10.32 -26.85 4.80
C ALA A 261 9.95 -25.37 4.69
N ILE A 262 10.46 -24.67 3.67
CA ILE A 262 10.12 -23.26 3.41
C ILE A 262 8.65 -23.14 3.04
N ASN A 263 8.19 -23.96 2.09
CA ASN A 263 6.80 -23.97 1.63
C ASN A 263 5.83 -24.29 2.78
N ALA A 264 6.15 -25.27 3.63
CA ALA A 264 5.35 -25.62 4.80
C ALA A 264 5.29 -24.48 5.83
N ALA A 265 6.40 -23.77 6.08
CA ALA A 265 6.43 -22.63 6.97
C ALA A 265 5.56 -21.47 6.46
N MET A 266 5.64 -21.19 5.15
CA MET A 266 4.81 -20.17 4.49
C MET A 266 3.34 -20.52 4.54
N LYS A 267 2.98 -21.76 4.19
CA LYS A 267 1.60 -22.25 4.26
C LYS A 267 1.02 -22.15 5.66
N LYS A 268 1.79 -22.59 6.68
CA LYS A 268 1.39 -22.48 8.09
C LYS A 268 1.15 -21.02 8.51
N ALA A 269 1.99 -20.08 8.07
CA ALA A 269 1.81 -18.67 8.38
C ALA A 269 0.58 -18.08 7.67
N ALA A 270 0.40 -18.40 6.39
CA ALA A 270 -0.72 -17.95 5.55
C ALA A 270 -2.08 -18.47 6.06
N GLU A 271 -2.15 -19.72 6.49
CA GLU A 271 -3.39 -20.33 6.99
C GLU A 271 -3.66 -20.03 8.48
N GLY A 272 -2.66 -19.50 9.19
CA GLY A 272 -2.72 -19.20 10.62
C GLY A 272 -2.57 -17.71 10.93
N PRO A 273 -1.44 -17.28 11.53
CA PRO A 273 -1.28 -15.93 12.08
C PRO A 273 -1.34 -14.79 11.07
N MET A 274 -1.10 -15.06 9.78
CA MET A 274 -1.12 -14.05 8.70
C MET A 274 -2.29 -14.24 7.73
N LYS A 275 -3.34 -14.97 8.13
CA LYS A 275 -4.52 -15.20 7.29
C LYS A 275 -5.16 -13.89 6.82
N GLY A 276 -5.41 -13.79 5.52
CA GLY A 276 -5.93 -12.58 4.87
C GLY A 276 -4.87 -11.51 4.57
N ILE A 277 -3.62 -11.73 4.99
CA ILE A 277 -2.46 -10.88 4.69
C ILE A 277 -1.50 -11.59 3.74
N LEU A 278 -1.09 -12.82 4.10
CA LEU A 278 -0.25 -13.70 3.31
C LEU A 278 -1.12 -14.83 2.75
N ALA A 279 -1.05 -15.05 1.45
CA ALA A 279 -1.59 -16.23 0.77
C ALA A 279 -0.46 -17.18 0.37
N TYR A 280 -0.76 -18.48 0.33
CA TYR A 280 0.11 -19.51 -0.22
C TYR A 280 -0.48 -19.99 -1.53
N CYS A 281 0.30 -19.97 -2.61
CA CYS A 281 -0.13 -20.36 -3.95
C CYS A 281 0.80 -21.44 -4.50
N ASP A 282 0.25 -22.61 -4.81
CA ASP A 282 0.90 -23.74 -5.48
C ASP A 282 0.37 -23.95 -6.91
N GLU A 283 -0.38 -22.98 -7.43
CA GLU A 283 -0.91 -22.96 -8.79
C GLU A 283 0.01 -22.19 -9.74
N PRO A 284 0.10 -22.57 -11.03
CA PRO A 284 0.95 -21.92 -12.02
C PRO A 284 0.33 -20.62 -12.56
N ILE A 285 0.17 -19.62 -11.69
CA ILE A 285 -0.47 -18.33 -12.01
C ILE A 285 0.52 -17.32 -12.63
N VAL A 286 -0.03 -16.26 -13.22
CA VAL A 286 0.72 -15.10 -13.72
C VAL A 286 0.21 -13.78 -13.13
N SER A 287 0.88 -12.65 -13.44
CA SER A 287 0.60 -11.35 -12.81
C SER A 287 -0.83 -10.84 -13.00
N SER A 288 -1.53 -11.22 -14.08
CA SER A 288 -2.93 -10.82 -14.31
C SER A 288 -3.91 -11.56 -13.40
N ASP A 289 -3.54 -12.73 -12.90
CA ASP A 289 -4.47 -13.60 -12.13
C ASP A 289 -4.65 -13.09 -10.69
N ILE A 290 -3.72 -12.27 -10.21
CA ILE A 290 -3.77 -11.64 -8.89
C ILE A 290 -4.45 -10.25 -8.88
N VAL A 291 -4.94 -9.79 -10.04
CA VAL A 291 -5.59 -8.47 -10.15
C VAL A 291 -6.84 -8.43 -9.27
N ASN A 292 -6.95 -7.42 -8.41
CA ASN A 292 -7.97 -7.31 -7.36
C ASN A 292 -7.89 -8.38 -6.26
N ASP A 293 -6.78 -9.11 -6.11
CA ASP A 293 -6.55 -9.95 -4.93
C ASP A 293 -6.29 -9.05 -3.69
N PRO A 294 -6.99 -9.27 -2.57
CA PRO A 294 -6.89 -8.40 -1.40
C PRO A 294 -5.69 -8.70 -0.49
N HIS A 295 -4.92 -9.76 -0.72
CA HIS A 295 -3.75 -10.10 0.10
C HIS A 295 -2.60 -9.12 -0.14
N SER A 296 -1.75 -8.94 0.87
CA SER A 296 -0.55 -8.11 0.74
C SER A 296 0.57 -8.83 0.01
N SER A 297 0.60 -10.16 0.14
CA SER A 297 1.67 -11.03 -0.31
C SER A 297 1.06 -12.38 -0.69
N ILE A 298 1.33 -12.87 -1.88
CA ILE A 298 0.85 -14.16 -2.41
C ILE A 298 2.10 -14.97 -2.75
N PHE A 299 2.52 -15.80 -1.81
CA PHE A 299 3.74 -16.57 -1.91
C PHE A 299 3.63 -17.63 -3.00
N ASP A 300 4.57 -17.61 -3.95
CA ASP A 300 4.65 -18.54 -5.08
C ASP A 300 5.50 -19.76 -4.69
N ALA A 301 4.83 -20.86 -4.37
CA ALA A 301 5.49 -22.07 -3.88
C ALA A 301 6.30 -22.80 -4.96
N LEU A 302 5.93 -22.63 -6.23
CA LEU A 302 6.59 -23.26 -7.38
C LEU A 302 7.94 -22.60 -7.69
N SER A 303 8.11 -21.35 -7.28
CA SER A 303 9.32 -20.55 -7.50
C SER A 303 10.36 -20.64 -6.37
N THR A 304 10.14 -21.46 -5.34
CA THR A 304 11.06 -21.62 -4.22
C THR A 304 12.32 -22.37 -4.63
N MET A 305 13.49 -21.79 -4.36
CA MET A 305 14.78 -22.40 -4.67
C MET A 305 15.70 -22.39 -3.45
N VAL A 306 16.48 -23.46 -3.32
CA VAL A 306 17.47 -23.62 -2.25
C VAL A 306 18.81 -24.04 -2.85
N LYS A 307 19.89 -23.39 -2.43
CA LYS A 307 21.27 -23.78 -2.71
C LYS A 307 22.12 -23.65 -1.45
N GLY A 308 22.29 -24.75 -0.71
CA GLY A 308 22.94 -24.71 0.61
C GLY A 308 22.11 -23.88 1.58
N ASN A 309 22.73 -22.89 2.23
CA ASN A 309 22.06 -21.93 3.10
C ASN A 309 21.47 -20.71 2.35
N MET A 310 21.53 -20.68 1.02
CA MET A 310 20.92 -19.64 0.20
C MET A 310 19.51 -20.05 -0.22
N VAL A 311 18.55 -19.19 0.07
CA VAL A 311 17.13 -19.38 -0.23
C VAL A 311 16.66 -18.26 -1.14
N LYS A 312 15.93 -18.61 -2.20
CA LYS A 312 15.21 -17.68 -3.06
C LYS A 312 13.72 -17.98 -2.97
N VAL A 313 12.94 -16.93 -2.73
CA VAL A 313 11.48 -16.99 -2.71
C VAL A 313 10.88 -15.86 -3.54
N VAL A 314 9.69 -16.12 -4.06
CA VAL A 314 8.94 -15.19 -4.89
C VAL A 314 7.57 -14.95 -4.27
N SER A 315 7.09 -13.71 -4.29
CA SER A 315 5.74 -13.38 -3.84
C SER A 315 5.10 -12.31 -4.70
N TRP A 316 3.91 -12.61 -5.20
CA TRP A 316 3.08 -11.71 -5.98
C TRP A 316 2.32 -10.74 -5.07
N TYR A 317 1.97 -9.59 -5.62
CA TYR A 317 1.05 -8.66 -4.97
C TYR A 317 0.39 -7.72 -5.98
N ASP A 318 -0.92 -7.53 -5.85
CA ASP A 318 -1.57 -6.39 -6.49
C ASP A 318 -1.10 -5.13 -5.76
N ASN A 319 -0.20 -4.40 -6.41
CA ASN A 319 0.45 -3.22 -5.86
C ASN A 319 -0.50 -2.05 -5.57
N GLU A 320 -1.79 -2.16 -5.90
CA GLU A 320 -2.81 -1.17 -5.60
C GLU A 320 -3.91 -1.73 -4.72
N TRP A 321 -4.50 -2.87 -5.10
CA TRP A 321 -5.66 -3.41 -4.42
C TRP A 321 -5.31 -4.01 -3.05
N GLY A 322 -4.31 -4.89 -2.98
CA GLY A 322 -3.83 -5.44 -1.70
C GLY A 322 -3.40 -4.32 -0.75
N TYR A 323 -2.66 -3.34 -1.27
CA TYR A 323 -2.23 -2.16 -0.50
C TYR A 323 -3.40 -1.30 0.01
N SER A 324 -4.41 -1.09 -0.84
CA SER A 324 -5.59 -0.29 -0.47
C SER A 324 -6.47 -1.03 0.55
N ASN A 325 -6.54 -2.37 0.48
CA ASN A 325 -7.19 -3.17 1.52
C ASN A 325 -6.46 -3.00 2.86
N ARG A 326 -5.12 -2.99 2.88
CA ARG A 326 -4.34 -2.69 4.09
C ARG A 326 -4.57 -1.28 4.63
N SER A 327 -4.76 -0.30 3.75
CA SER A 327 -5.12 1.06 4.17
C SER A 327 -6.46 1.07 4.91
N VAL A 328 -7.48 0.36 4.38
CA VAL A 328 -8.78 0.24 5.07
C VAL A 328 -8.65 -0.52 6.40
N ASP A 329 -7.94 -1.65 6.42
CA ASP A 329 -7.72 -2.44 7.64
C ASP A 329 -7.04 -1.59 8.75
N LEU A 330 -6.04 -0.78 8.38
CA LEU A 330 -5.37 0.14 9.31
C LEU A 330 -6.27 1.27 9.76
N MET A 331 -7.04 1.89 8.86
CA MET A 331 -8.00 2.93 9.22
C MET A 331 -9.05 2.42 10.21
N GLU A 332 -9.58 1.21 9.99
CA GLU A 332 -10.50 0.55 10.92
C GLU A 332 -9.85 0.27 12.27
N LYS A 333 -8.59 -0.20 12.29
CA LYS A 333 -7.86 -0.44 13.54
C LYS A 333 -7.57 0.85 14.29
N MET A 334 -7.16 1.91 13.60
CA MET A 334 -6.90 3.23 14.16
C MET A 334 -8.17 3.90 14.68
N ALA A 335 -9.32 3.68 14.03
CA ALA A 335 -10.61 4.20 14.47
C ALA A 335 -11.08 3.63 15.82
N LYS A 336 -10.62 2.43 16.19
CA LYS A 336 -10.97 1.73 17.44
C LYS A 336 -10.10 2.14 18.63
N LEU A 337 -9.02 2.88 18.40
CA LEU A 337 -8.03 3.29 19.40
C LEU A 337 -8.29 4.72 19.89
#